data_AF-A0A7K4JVF6-F1
#
_entry.id   AF-A0A7K4JVF6-F1
#
_cell.length_a   1.000
_cell.length_b   1.000
_cell.length_c   1.000
_cell.angle_alpha   90.00
_cell.angle_beta   90.00
_cell.angle_gamma   90.00
#
_symmetry.space_group_name_H-M   'P 1'
#
loop_
_entity.id
_entity.type
_entity.pdbx_description
1 polymer ?
#
loop_
_entity_poly.entity_id
_entity_poly.type
_entity_poly.pdbx_seq_one_letter_code
_entity_poly.pdbx_strand_id
1 'polypeptide(L)' 'LLQMAVTSEEVAVSFSREEWAAMADWQRRLYRGVMLDNYETLASLGEDFLALPGWGQAGI' A
#
# COMPACT_ATOMS: atom_id res chain seq x y z
N LEU A 1 11.47 -24.69 -0.81
CA LEU A 1 10.23 -23.95 -0.46
C LEU A 1 9.99 -22.95 -1.57
N LEU A 2 8.86 -23.03 -2.28
CA LEU A 2 8.50 -22.04 -3.30
C LEU A 2 7.90 -20.83 -2.56
N GLN A 3 8.57 -19.69 -2.59
CA GLN A 3 7.96 -18.44 -2.16
C GLN A 3 7.00 -17.99 -3.26
N MET A 4 5.71 -17.91 -2.94
CA MET A 4 4.71 -17.35 -3.84
C MET A 4 4.73 -15.83 -3.69
N ALA A 5 4.99 -15.12 -4.79
CA ALA A 5 4.84 -13.68 -4.81
C ALA A 5 3.35 -13.35 -4.74
N VAL A 6 2.99 -12.45 -3.82
CA VAL A 6 1.64 -11.91 -3.67
C VAL A 6 1.66 -10.49 -4.21
N THR A 7 0.70 -10.13 -5.06
CA THR A 7 0.63 -8.76 -5.57
C THR A 7 -0.18 -7.86 -4.64
N SER A 8 0.04 -6.55 -4.74
CA SER A 8 -0.74 -5.60 -3.94
C SER A 8 -2.23 -5.72 -4.24
N GLU A 9 -2.62 -5.98 -5.49
CA GLU A 9 -4.01 -6.12 -5.89
C GLU A 9 -4.72 -7.31 -5.24
N GLU A 10 -3.98 -8.36 -4.87
CA GLU A 10 -4.54 -9.55 -4.21
C GLU A 10 -4.88 -9.32 -2.74
N VAL A 11 -4.26 -8.31 -2.11
CA VAL A 11 -4.40 -8.04 -0.67
C VAL A 11 -4.92 -6.64 -0.35
N ALA A 12 -4.96 -5.74 -1.33
CA ALA A 12 -5.43 -4.38 -1.15
C ALA A 12 -6.96 -4.32 -1.04
N VAL A 13 -7.43 -3.63 -0.01
CA VAL A 13 -8.82 -3.21 0.09
C VAL A 13 -8.92 -1.76 -0.38
N SER A 14 -9.74 -1.52 -1.41
CA SER A 14 -10.04 -0.19 -1.90
C SER A 14 -11.46 0.21 -1.52
N PHE A 15 -11.65 1.50 -1.29
CA PHE A 15 -12.95 2.09 -0.98
C PHE A 15 -13.25 3.20 -1.99
N SER A 16 -14.49 3.25 -2.48
CA SER A 16 -15.02 4.43 -3.16
C SER A 16 -15.10 5.63 -2.22
N ARG A 17 -15.32 6.82 -2.79
CA ARG A 17 -15.48 8.06 -2.00
C ARG A 17 -16.67 7.97 -1.07
N GLU A 18 -17.76 7.36 -1.53
CA GLU A 18 -19.00 7.18 -0.79
C GLU A 18 -18.81 6.20 0.37
N GLU A 19 -18.13 5.06 0.14
CA GLU A 19 -17.79 4.09 1.20
C GLU A 19 -16.87 4.72 2.24
N TRP A 20 -15.85 5.46 1.81
CA TRP A 20 -14.92 6.15 2.71
C TRP A 20 -15.62 7.19 3.60
N ALA A 21 -16.59 7.92 3.04
CA ALA A 21 -17.40 8.87 3.79
C ALA A 21 -18.30 8.17 4.83
N ALA A 22 -18.85 6.99 4.49
CA ALA A 22 -19.70 6.20 5.36
C ALA A 22 -18.96 5.48 6.50
N MET A 23 -17.63 5.34 6.42
CA MET A 23 -16.83 4.68 7.45
C MET A 23 -16.93 5.37 8.82
N ALA A 24 -16.93 4.56 9.88
CA ALA A 24 -16.72 5.08 11.22
C ALA A 24 -15.28 5.59 11.39
N ASP A 25 -15.06 6.55 12.29
CA ASP A 25 -13.74 7.17 12.48
C ASP A 25 -12.64 6.16 12.81
N TRP A 26 -12.97 5.09 13.54
CA TRP A 26 -12.00 4.04 13.88
C TRP A 26 -11.58 3.23 12.66
N GLN A 27 -12.48 3.00 11.69
CA GLN A 27 -12.16 2.29 10.45
C GLN A 27 -11.22 3.12 9.58
N ARG A 28 -11.47 4.44 9.47
CA ARG A 28 -10.56 5.36 8.76
C ARG A 28 -9.18 5.44 9.41
N ARG A 29 -9.14 5.44 10.75
CA ARG A 29 -7.86 5.39 11.50
C ARG A 29 -7.11 4.10 11.23
N LEU A 30 -7.80 2.96 11.28
CA LEU A 30 -7.20 1.65 11.00
C LEU A 30 -6.62 1.59 9.58
N TYR A 31 -7.40 2.00 8.57
CA TYR A 31 -6.93 2.02 7.18
C TYR A 31 -5.67 2.88 7.02
N ARG A 32 -5.66 4.10 7.57
CA ARG A 32 -4.48 4.96 7.51
C ARG A 32 -3.26 4.36 8.21
N GLY A 33 -3.47 3.66 9.34
CA GLY A 33 -2.38 2.96 10.03
C GLY A 33 -1.78 1.85 9.17
N VAL A 34 -2.62 0.98 8.62
CA VAL A 34 -2.17 -0.12 7.73
C VAL A 34 -1.45 0.43 6.49
N MET A 35 -1.96 1.49 5.88
CA MET A 35 -1.32 2.09 4.71
C MET A 35 0.01 2.78 5.05
N LEU A 36 0.14 3.36 6.24
CA LEU A 36 1.40 3.93 6.71
C LEU A 36 2.44 2.82 6.93
N ASP A 37 2.07 1.74 7.61
CA ASP A 37 2.97 0.60 7.84
C ASP A 37 3.45 -0.01 6.50
N ASN A 38 2.56 -0.10 5.51
CA ASN A 38 2.91 -0.52 4.16
C ASN A 38 3.93 0.42 3.50
N TYR A 39 3.70 1.74 3.61
CA TYR A 39 4.61 2.74 3.04
C TYR A 39 5.99 2.72 3.72
N GLU A 40 6.03 2.64 5.05
CA GLU A 40 7.27 2.51 5.81
C GLU A 40 8.02 1.23 5.46
N THR A 41 7.30 0.10 5.30
CA THR A 41 7.88 -1.17 4.85
C THR A 41 8.48 -1.01 3.46
N LEU A 42 7.77 -0.43 2.50
CA LEU A 42 8.28 -0.19 1.14
C LEU A 42 9.47 0.78 1.14
N ALA A 43 9.44 1.84 1.94
CA ALA A 43 10.54 2.79 2.09
C ALA A 43 11.78 2.12 2.73
N SER A 44 11.58 1.16 3.64
CA SER A 44 12.67 0.40 4.26
C SER A 44 13.36 -0.58 3.30
N LEU A 45 12.68 -0.95 2.20
CA LEU A 45 13.24 -1.72 1.08
C LEU A 45 14.01 -0.82 0.08
N GLY A 46 14.23 0.45 0.45
CA GLY A 46 14.64 1.59 -0.39
C GLY A 46 16.01 1.56 -1.08
N GLU A 47 16.63 0.40 -1.30
CA GLU A 47 17.77 0.26 -2.22
C GLU A 47 17.41 -0.62 -3.45
N ASP A 48 16.51 -1.59 -3.32
CA ASP A 48 16.06 -2.45 -4.43
C ASP A 48 14.79 -1.91 -5.15
N PHE A 49 13.93 -1.19 -4.44
CA PHE A 49 12.64 -0.69 -4.97
C PHE A 49 12.81 0.38 -6.07
N LEU A 50 13.84 1.22 -5.97
CA LEU A 50 14.16 2.24 -6.98
C LEU A 50 14.77 1.67 -8.26
N ALA A 51 15.15 0.38 -8.26
CA ALA A 51 15.72 -0.31 -9.42
C ALA A 51 14.67 -1.07 -10.27
N LEU A 52 13.40 -1.11 -9.85
CA LEU A 52 12.32 -1.72 -10.64
C LEU A 52 11.91 -0.78 -11.80
N PRO A 53 11.85 -1.30 -13.05
CA PRO A 53 11.47 -0.48 -14.19
C PRO A 53 10.01 -0.02 -14.04
N GLY A 54 9.80 1.27 -13.80
CA GLY A 54 8.48 1.91 -13.79
C GLY A 54 8.16 2.75 -12.55
N TRP A 55 8.75 2.44 -11.39
CA TRP A 55 8.43 3.13 -10.14
C TRP A 55 9.34 4.35 -9.88
N GLY A 56 10.56 4.38 -10.46
CA GLY A 56 11.50 5.51 -10.35
C GLY A 56 11.33 6.63 -11.40
N GLN A 57 10.43 6.50 -12.37
CA GLN A 57 10.18 7.53 -13.40
C GLN A 57 8.89 8.33 -13.20
N ALA A 58 7.94 7.81 -12.42
CA ALA A 58 6.77 8.57 -12.02
C ALA A 58 7.12 9.35 -10.75
N GLY A 59 7.62 10.56 -10.93
CA GLY A 59 7.91 11.48 -9.84
C GLY A 59 6.69 11.67 -8.93
N ILE A 60 6.98 11.72 -7.63
CA ILE A 60 6.28 12.64 -6.74
C ILE A 60 6.56 14.07 -7.22
#